data_AF-X0UJJ9-F1
#
_entry.id   AF-X0UJJ9-F1
#
_cell.length_a   1.000
_cell.length_b   1.000
_cell.length_c   1.000
_cell.angle_alpha   90.00
_cell.angle_beta   90.00
_cell.angle_gamma   90.00
#
_symmetry.space_group_name_H-M   'P 1'
#
loop_
_entity.id
_entity.type
_entity.pdbx_description
1 polymer ?
#
loop_
_entity_poly.entity_id
_entity_poly.type
_entity_poly.pdbx_seq_one_letter_code
_entity_poly.pdbx_strand_id
1 'polypeptide(L)'
;MKKRIFSGIQPTGLVHIGNYLGAIKNWVNLQDKYDSIFCIVDLHALTIPETAKQMQKRIFDLATTLLASGLEPKKCLIFVQSHVPEHTELTWLLNTITPIGELERMTQFKEKAKRFKKSINMGLFDYPVLMAADILLYKTDVVPVGQDQRQHVEITRTIARKFNQRYGQVFIEPECLIQKAAARIMSLTDPTKKMSKSSPQSYLSITDSPSLIKEK
;
A
#
# COMPACT_ATOMS: atom_id res chain seq x y z
N MET A 1 26.22 -1.21 1.12
CA MET A 1 25.06 -0.32 1.34
C MET A 1 23.82 -1.19 1.53
N LYS A 2 22.90 -0.86 2.44
CA LYS A 2 21.64 -1.63 2.59
C LYS A 2 20.81 -1.44 1.32
N LYS A 3 20.14 -2.51 0.83
CA LYS A 3 19.12 -2.36 -0.23
C LYS A 3 18.00 -1.45 0.29
N ARG A 4 17.41 -0.66 -0.60
CA ARG A 4 16.28 0.22 -0.32
C ARG A 4 14.96 -0.50 -0.56
N ILE A 5 14.04 -0.34 0.39
CA ILE A 5 12.67 -0.83 0.26
C ILE A 5 11.65 0.30 0.32
N PHE A 6 10.56 0.13 -0.43
CA PHE A 6 9.38 0.98 -0.33
C PHE A 6 8.15 0.12 -0.06
N SER A 7 7.34 0.51 0.93
CA SER A 7 6.07 -0.16 1.22
C SER A 7 5.01 0.86 1.60
N GLY A 8 3.85 0.79 0.94
CA GLY A 8 2.72 1.68 1.17
C GLY A 8 1.59 1.00 1.95
N ILE A 9 0.91 1.75 2.82
CA ILE A 9 -0.29 1.30 3.53
C ILE A 9 -1.41 2.35 3.45
N GLN A 10 -2.61 1.92 3.07
CA GLN A 10 -3.76 2.82 2.95
C GLN A 10 -4.40 3.13 4.31
N PRO A 11 -4.78 4.39 4.57
CA PRO A 11 -5.57 4.79 5.74
C PRO A 11 -7.06 4.40 5.57
N THR A 12 -7.38 3.09 5.62
CA THR A 12 -8.75 2.55 5.40
C THR A 12 -9.52 2.28 6.70
N GLY A 13 -9.22 3.00 7.77
CA GLY A 13 -9.78 2.79 9.12
C GLY A 13 -8.86 1.97 10.02
N LEU A 14 -9.36 1.59 11.21
CA LEU A 14 -8.56 0.94 12.27
C LEU A 14 -7.77 -0.26 11.76
N VAL A 15 -6.52 -0.38 12.18
CA VAL A 15 -5.69 -1.56 11.92
C VAL A 15 -6.24 -2.72 12.73
N HIS A 16 -6.48 -3.85 12.07
CA HIS A 16 -6.86 -5.10 12.75
C HIS A 16 -5.65 -6.03 12.88
N ILE A 17 -5.74 -7.03 13.76
CA ILE A 17 -4.63 -7.95 14.05
C ILE A 17 -4.09 -8.65 12.79
N GLY A 18 -4.96 -8.96 11.83
CA GLY A 18 -4.55 -9.48 10.52
C GLY A 18 -3.66 -8.53 9.70
N ASN A 19 -3.86 -7.21 9.77
CA ASN A 19 -2.95 -6.25 9.14
C ASN A 19 -1.63 -6.16 9.91
N TYR A 20 -1.70 -6.14 11.24
CA TYR A 20 -0.53 -6.05 12.11
C TYR A 20 0.41 -7.24 11.92
N LEU A 21 -0.10 -8.46 12.07
CA LEU A 21 0.68 -9.70 11.87
C LEU A 21 1.06 -9.91 10.40
N GLY A 22 0.21 -9.45 9.49
CA GLY A 22 0.38 -9.60 8.04
C GLY A 22 1.52 -8.76 7.45
N ALA A 23 1.70 -7.54 7.93
CA ALA A 23 2.60 -6.56 7.33
C ALA A 23 3.39 -5.74 8.36
N ILE A 24 2.71 -5.09 9.32
CA ILE A 24 3.34 -4.09 10.20
C ILE A 24 4.45 -4.72 11.06
N LYS A 25 4.20 -5.90 11.65
CA LYS A 25 5.23 -6.64 12.41
C LYS A 25 6.45 -6.98 11.55
N ASN A 26 6.26 -7.26 10.26
CA ASN A 26 7.37 -7.49 9.34
C ASN A 26 8.12 -6.21 9.03
N TRP A 27 7.42 -5.07 8.88
CA TRP A 27 8.06 -3.76 8.67
C TRP A 27 9.00 -3.38 9.80
N VAL A 28 8.61 -3.64 11.05
CA VAL A 28 9.46 -3.42 12.23
C VAL A 28 10.78 -4.19 12.13
N ASN A 29 10.76 -5.42 11.60
CA ASN A 29 11.98 -6.20 11.37
C ASN A 29 12.79 -5.73 10.15
N LEU A 30 12.12 -5.15 9.15
CA LEU A 30 12.76 -4.71 7.91
C LEU A 30 13.55 -3.42 8.11
N GLN A 31 13.11 -2.52 8.98
CA GLN A 31 13.82 -1.25 9.25
C GLN A 31 15.27 -1.45 9.72
N ASP A 32 15.56 -2.54 10.43
CA ASP A 32 16.93 -2.85 10.88
C ASP A 32 17.79 -3.46 9.77
N LYS A 33 17.18 -4.07 8.73
CA LYS A 33 17.85 -4.82 7.66
C LYS A 33 18.01 -4.04 6.36
N TYR A 34 17.09 -3.13 6.06
CA TYR A 34 17.00 -2.39 4.80
C TYR A 34 16.97 -0.88 5.07
N ASP A 35 17.37 -0.10 4.07
CA ASP A 35 17.01 1.32 4.02
C ASP A 35 15.51 1.43 3.71
N SER A 36 14.70 1.66 4.73
CA SER A 36 13.27 1.40 4.67
C SER A 36 12.44 2.66 4.55
N ILE A 37 11.52 2.66 3.57
CA ILE A 37 10.58 3.74 3.32
C ILE A 37 9.16 3.21 3.49
N PHE A 38 8.43 3.77 4.43
CA PHE A 38 7.04 3.43 4.74
C PHE A 38 6.13 4.64 4.46
N CYS A 39 5.22 4.49 3.52
CA CYS A 39 4.36 5.57 3.06
C CYS A 39 2.90 5.32 3.45
N ILE A 40 2.27 6.30 4.10
CA ILE A 40 0.82 6.33 4.29
C ILE A 40 0.21 6.85 2.98
N VAL A 41 -0.33 5.94 2.18
CA VAL A 41 -0.81 6.21 0.82
C VAL A 41 -2.24 6.74 0.81
N ASP A 42 -2.41 7.98 1.26
CA ASP A 42 -3.69 8.66 1.34
C ASP A 42 -4.27 9.04 -0.03
N LEU A 43 -3.45 9.37 -1.03
CA LEU A 43 -3.93 9.62 -2.39
C LEU A 43 -4.57 8.36 -3.01
N HIS A 44 -4.01 7.18 -2.76
CA HIS A 44 -4.62 5.91 -3.17
C HIS A 44 -5.96 5.66 -2.48
N ALA A 45 -6.10 6.07 -1.22
CA ALA A 45 -7.35 5.89 -0.47
C ALA A 45 -8.49 6.77 -0.99
N LEU A 46 -8.19 7.88 -1.67
CA LEU A 46 -9.18 8.76 -2.31
C LEU A 46 -9.80 8.18 -3.60
N THR A 47 -9.28 7.06 -4.12
CA THR A 47 -9.84 6.40 -5.31
C THR A 47 -11.20 5.72 -5.06
N ILE A 48 -11.60 5.61 -3.79
CA ILE A 48 -12.90 5.12 -3.34
C ILE A 48 -13.61 6.20 -2.49
N PRO A 49 -14.94 6.17 -2.38
CA PRO A 49 -15.69 7.19 -1.62
C PRO A 49 -15.23 7.31 -0.17
N GLU A 50 -14.75 8.48 0.22
CA GLU A 50 -14.33 8.82 1.59
C GLU A 50 -14.62 10.29 1.91
N THR A 51 -14.77 10.62 3.19
CA THR A 51 -14.96 12.02 3.63
C THR A 51 -13.64 12.64 4.11
N ALA A 52 -13.45 13.94 3.86
CA ALA A 52 -12.23 14.65 4.25
C ALA A 52 -11.93 14.55 5.76
N LYS A 53 -12.97 14.73 6.60
CA LYS A 53 -12.84 14.63 8.07
C LYS A 53 -12.40 13.23 8.50
N GLN A 54 -12.93 12.18 7.87
CA GLN A 54 -12.53 10.81 8.17
C GLN A 54 -11.11 10.52 7.69
N MET A 55 -10.71 11.01 6.52
CA MET A 55 -9.37 10.79 5.98
C MET A 55 -8.28 11.33 6.90
N GLN A 56 -8.40 12.59 7.34
CA GLN A 56 -7.47 13.22 8.29
C GLN A 56 -7.30 12.39 9.56
N LYS A 57 -8.42 11.97 10.17
CA LYS A 57 -8.40 11.11 11.36
C LYS A 57 -7.70 9.78 11.09
N ARG A 58 -7.99 9.13 9.96
CA ARG A 58 -7.41 7.82 9.61
C ARG A 58 -5.91 7.89 9.33
N ILE A 59 -5.43 8.97 8.71
CA ILE A 59 -3.99 9.21 8.51
C ILE A 59 -3.31 9.31 9.88
N PHE A 60 -3.86 10.12 10.80
CA PHE A 60 -3.32 10.29 12.14
C PHE A 60 -3.34 8.99 12.96
N ASP A 61 -4.47 8.28 12.97
CA ASP A 61 -4.63 7.00 13.67
C ASP A 61 -3.62 5.95 13.15
N LEU A 62 -3.43 5.90 11.82
CA LEU A 62 -2.49 4.97 11.18
C LEU A 62 -1.04 5.35 11.48
N ALA A 63 -0.66 6.63 11.40
CA ALA A 63 0.67 7.10 11.77
C ALA A 63 1.00 6.73 13.23
N THR A 64 0.07 7.01 14.15
CA THR A 64 0.22 6.67 15.57
C THR A 64 0.37 5.15 15.77
N THR A 65 -0.45 4.36 15.07
CA THR A 65 -0.37 2.89 15.09
C THR A 65 1.00 2.38 14.63
N LEU A 66 1.52 2.93 13.54
CA LEU A 66 2.80 2.50 12.96
C LEU A 66 3.95 2.77 13.94
N LEU A 67 3.97 3.95 14.56
CA LEU A 67 4.97 4.33 15.57
C LEU A 67 4.83 3.45 16.83
N ALA A 68 3.63 3.29 17.35
CA ALA A 68 3.36 2.46 18.53
C ALA A 68 3.69 0.98 18.30
N SER A 69 3.64 0.52 17.04
CA SER A 69 4.02 -0.84 16.66
C SER A 69 5.53 -1.08 16.66
N GLY A 70 6.35 -0.02 16.77
CA GLY A 70 7.81 -0.10 16.84
C GLY A 70 8.55 0.39 15.59
N LEU A 71 7.88 1.08 14.66
CA LEU A 71 8.62 1.80 13.61
C LEU A 71 9.26 3.07 14.19
N GLU A 72 10.56 3.21 13.98
CA GLU A 72 11.35 4.30 14.52
C GLU A 72 11.78 5.25 13.38
N PRO A 73 11.34 6.52 13.37
CA PRO A 73 11.72 7.50 12.34
C PRO A 73 13.24 7.75 12.22
N LYS A 74 14.03 7.35 13.23
CA LYS A 74 15.49 7.40 13.19
C LYS A 74 16.12 6.25 12.38
N LYS A 75 15.37 5.18 12.11
CA LYS A 75 15.82 3.97 11.40
C LYS A 75 15.20 3.83 10.01
N CYS A 76 14.04 4.44 9.79
CA CYS A 76 13.33 4.40 8.52
C CYS A 76 12.68 5.75 8.21
N LEU A 77 12.35 5.98 6.94
CA LEU A 77 11.54 7.11 6.53
C LEU A 77 10.06 6.73 6.63
N ILE A 78 9.27 7.51 7.38
CA ILE A 78 7.82 7.34 7.50
C ILE A 78 7.17 8.68 7.15
N PHE A 79 6.25 8.69 6.19
CA PHE A 79 5.61 9.92 5.75
C PHE A 79 4.22 9.68 5.14
N VAL A 80 3.49 10.76 4.89
CA VAL A 80 2.18 10.77 4.23
C VAL A 80 2.37 11.14 2.76
N GLN A 81 1.79 10.35 1.85
CA GLN A 81 2.00 10.47 0.42
C GLN A 81 1.65 11.87 -0.11
N SER A 82 0.51 12.43 0.29
CA SER A 82 0.07 13.77 -0.15
C SER A 82 0.97 14.92 0.33
N HIS A 83 1.88 14.68 1.28
CA HIS A 83 2.82 15.71 1.76
C HIS A 83 4.05 15.85 0.85
N VAL A 84 4.20 15.00 -0.17
CA VAL A 84 5.34 14.97 -1.07
C VAL A 84 4.81 15.11 -2.52
N PRO A 85 4.80 16.33 -3.09
CA PRO A 85 4.17 16.61 -4.38
C PRO A 85 4.75 15.80 -5.54
N GLU A 86 6.02 15.41 -5.43
CA GLU A 86 6.77 14.66 -6.44
C GLU A 86 6.11 13.31 -6.79
N HIS A 87 5.31 12.74 -5.88
CA HIS A 87 4.50 11.56 -6.19
C HIS A 87 3.53 11.82 -7.34
N THR A 88 2.80 12.94 -7.27
CA THR A 88 1.83 13.31 -8.29
C THR A 88 2.48 13.83 -9.57
N GLU A 89 3.58 14.58 -9.44
CA GLU A 89 4.34 15.08 -10.58
C GLU A 89 4.94 13.92 -11.39
N LEU A 90 5.57 12.97 -10.72
CA LEU A 90 6.12 11.78 -11.39
C LEU A 90 5.01 10.93 -11.99
N THR A 91 3.86 10.78 -11.32
CA THR A 91 2.70 10.06 -11.87
C THR A 91 2.29 10.64 -13.22
N TRP A 92 2.19 11.97 -13.33
CA TRP A 92 1.87 12.63 -14.60
C TRP A 92 2.90 12.30 -15.68
N LEU A 93 4.19 12.37 -15.37
CA LEU A 93 5.25 12.02 -16.33
C LEU A 93 5.15 10.55 -16.78
N LEU A 94 4.93 9.62 -15.85
CA LEU A 94 4.80 8.20 -16.16
C LEU A 94 3.53 7.90 -16.98
N ASN A 95 2.46 8.66 -16.79
CA ASN A 95 1.24 8.54 -17.61
C ASN A 95 1.51 8.80 -19.09
N THR A 96 2.40 9.73 -19.43
CA THR A 96 2.71 10.07 -20.83
C THR A 96 3.36 8.91 -21.62
N ILE A 97 3.85 7.88 -20.94
CA ILE A 97 4.49 6.71 -21.56
C ILE A 97 3.77 5.39 -21.27
N THR A 98 2.72 5.40 -20.44
CA THR A 98 2.00 4.20 -20.04
C THR A 98 0.81 3.95 -20.96
N PRO A 99 0.80 2.87 -21.77
CA PRO A 99 -0.34 2.61 -22.64
C PRO A 99 -1.59 2.23 -21.83
N ILE A 100 -2.72 2.79 -22.24
CA ILE A 100 -4.06 2.51 -21.65
C ILE A 100 -4.32 1.01 -21.53
N GLY A 101 -3.98 0.23 -22.56
CA GLY A 101 -4.21 -1.22 -22.59
C GLY A 101 -3.46 -2.00 -21.50
N GLU A 102 -2.37 -1.48 -20.93
CA GLU A 102 -1.71 -2.11 -19.78
C GLU A 102 -2.57 -1.99 -18.51
N LEU A 103 -3.21 -0.84 -18.33
CA LEU A 103 -4.06 -0.54 -17.17
C LEU A 103 -5.40 -1.27 -17.27
N GLU A 104 -5.99 -1.37 -18.46
CA GLU A 104 -7.23 -2.13 -18.71
C GLU A 104 -7.09 -3.62 -18.38
N ARG A 105 -5.87 -4.17 -18.45
CA ARG A 105 -5.59 -5.58 -18.14
C ARG A 105 -5.42 -5.86 -16.64
N MET A 106 -5.35 -4.83 -15.78
CA MET A 106 -5.19 -5.02 -14.34
C MET A 106 -6.38 -5.76 -13.73
N THR A 107 -6.12 -6.88 -13.04
CA THR A 107 -7.18 -7.70 -12.43
C THR A 107 -7.90 -6.95 -11.33
N GLN A 108 -7.14 -6.25 -10.48
CA GLN A 108 -7.69 -5.45 -9.39
C GLN A 108 -8.56 -4.28 -9.90
N PHE A 109 -8.23 -3.67 -11.05
CA PHE A 109 -9.10 -2.66 -11.66
C PHE A 109 -10.44 -3.30 -12.06
N LYS A 110 -10.42 -4.43 -12.77
CA LYS A 110 -11.64 -5.15 -13.19
C LYS A 110 -12.50 -5.58 -12.00
N GLU A 111 -11.88 -6.08 -10.93
CA GLU A 111 -12.59 -6.48 -9.71
C GLU A 111 -13.20 -5.28 -8.98
N LYS A 112 -12.43 -4.21 -8.76
CA LYS A 112 -12.94 -3.00 -8.10
C LYS A 112 -14.01 -2.32 -8.96
N ALA A 113 -13.86 -2.28 -10.28
CA ALA A 113 -14.87 -1.72 -11.19
C ALA A 113 -16.20 -2.50 -11.14
N LYS A 114 -16.15 -3.84 -11.02
CA LYS A 114 -17.34 -4.66 -10.80
C LYS A 114 -18.01 -4.39 -9.44
N ARG A 115 -17.22 -4.14 -8.39
CA ARG A 115 -17.72 -3.84 -7.04
C ARG A 115 -18.29 -2.43 -6.90
N PHE A 116 -17.63 -1.45 -7.53
CA PHE A 116 -17.94 -0.02 -7.42
C PHE A 116 -18.48 0.54 -8.75
N LYS A 117 -19.45 -0.16 -9.38
CA LYS A 117 -19.97 0.20 -10.72
C LYS A 117 -20.41 1.66 -10.86
N LYS A 118 -20.94 2.26 -9.79
CA LYS A 118 -21.43 3.66 -9.76
C LYS A 118 -20.32 4.69 -9.49
N SER A 119 -19.09 4.25 -9.21
CA SER A 119 -17.99 5.11 -8.77
C SER A 119 -16.67 4.75 -9.46
N ILE A 120 -16.74 4.17 -10.66
CA ILE A 120 -15.57 3.98 -11.52
C ILE A 120 -15.09 5.36 -11.93
N ASN A 121 -13.90 5.74 -11.47
CA ASN A 121 -13.30 7.04 -11.70
C ASN A 121 -11.87 6.86 -12.25
N MET A 122 -11.29 7.94 -12.79
CA MET A 122 -9.96 7.90 -13.38
C MET A 122 -8.89 7.49 -12.36
N GLY A 123 -9.01 7.92 -11.10
CA GLY A 123 -8.07 7.51 -10.05
C GLY A 123 -8.08 5.99 -9.82
N LEU A 124 -9.25 5.33 -9.87
CA LEU A 124 -9.35 3.88 -9.77
C LEU A 124 -8.71 3.14 -10.95
N PHE A 125 -8.65 3.78 -12.12
CA PHE A 125 -7.98 3.24 -13.30
C PHE A 125 -6.46 3.49 -13.26
N ASP A 126 -6.07 4.69 -12.83
CA ASP A 126 -4.71 5.24 -12.94
C ASP A 126 -3.82 4.99 -11.71
N TYR A 127 -4.39 4.56 -10.58
CA TYR A 127 -3.60 4.27 -9.38
C TYR A 127 -2.42 3.29 -9.58
N PRO A 128 -2.39 2.35 -10.55
CA PRO A 128 -1.19 1.55 -10.79
C PRO A 128 0.00 2.41 -11.25
N VAL A 129 -0.23 3.52 -11.97
CA VAL A 129 0.83 4.45 -12.36
C VAL A 129 1.27 5.30 -11.17
N LEU A 130 0.33 5.73 -10.32
CA LEU A 130 0.66 6.37 -9.04
C LEU A 130 1.51 5.45 -8.16
N MET A 131 1.17 4.17 -8.07
CA MET A 131 1.98 3.18 -7.35
C MET A 131 3.37 3.03 -7.95
N ALA A 132 3.50 3.06 -9.28
CA ALA A 132 4.79 3.05 -9.94
C ALA A 132 5.61 4.30 -9.59
N ALA A 133 5.00 5.49 -9.59
CA ALA A 133 5.66 6.72 -9.16
C ALA A 133 6.14 6.62 -7.71
N ASP A 134 5.27 6.14 -6.80
CA ASP A 134 5.59 5.94 -5.38
C ASP A 134 6.87 5.11 -5.19
N ILE A 135 7.02 4.04 -5.97
CA ILE A 135 8.16 3.11 -5.87
C ILE A 135 9.41 3.71 -6.55
N LEU A 136 9.27 4.25 -7.76
CA LEU A 136 10.38 4.66 -8.60
C LEU A 136 11.04 5.96 -8.16
N LEU A 137 10.29 6.86 -7.52
CA LEU A 137 10.77 8.15 -7.02
C LEU A 137 12.00 7.98 -6.11
N TYR A 138 12.01 6.93 -5.29
CA TYR A 138 13.04 6.68 -4.28
C TYR A 138 14.17 5.77 -4.75
N LYS A 139 14.23 5.38 -6.03
CA LYS A 139 15.19 4.37 -6.54
C LYS A 139 15.12 3.07 -5.75
N THR A 140 13.90 2.57 -5.54
CA THR A 140 13.65 1.39 -4.74
C THR A 140 14.24 0.13 -5.38
N ASP A 141 15.03 -0.63 -4.62
CA ASP A 141 15.56 -1.93 -5.06
C ASP A 141 14.50 -3.02 -4.96
N VAL A 142 13.76 -3.04 -3.85
CA VAL A 142 12.86 -4.15 -3.52
C VAL A 142 11.55 -3.65 -2.89
N VAL A 143 10.41 -4.21 -3.29
CA VAL A 143 9.09 -3.84 -2.79
C VAL A 143 8.51 -5.02 -2.00
N PRO A 144 8.31 -4.90 -0.67
CA PRO A 144 7.63 -5.92 0.12
C PRO A 144 6.15 -5.94 -0.23
N VAL A 145 5.68 -7.04 -0.80
CA VAL A 145 4.30 -7.16 -1.29
C VAL A 145 3.68 -8.52 -0.97
N GLY A 146 2.35 -8.51 -0.82
CA GLY A 146 1.53 -9.71 -0.88
C GLY A 146 1.46 -10.29 -2.30
N GLN A 147 0.99 -11.54 -2.41
CA GLN A 147 0.89 -12.23 -3.70
C GLN A 147 -0.10 -11.53 -4.66
N ASP A 148 -1.10 -10.84 -4.11
CA ASP A 148 -2.13 -10.06 -4.81
C ASP A 148 -1.59 -8.79 -5.47
N GLN A 149 -0.48 -8.24 -4.98
CA GLN A 149 0.11 -6.98 -5.48
C GLN A 149 1.29 -7.20 -6.44
N ARG A 150 1.60 -8.46 -6.80
CA ARG A 150 2.69 -8.77 -7.76
C ARG A 150 2.46 -8.14 -9.12
N GLN A 151 1.20 -8.08 -9.58
CA GLN A 151 0.86 -7.47 -10.86
C GLN A 151 1.24 -5.98 -10.90
N HIS A 152 1.05 -5.26 -9.79
CA HIS A 152 1.42 -3.84 -9.65
C HIS A 152 2.93 -3.61 -9.69
N VAL A 153 3.71 -4.51 -9.11
CA VAL A 153 5.18 -4.41 -9.21
C VAL A 153 5.64 -4.71 -10.63
N GLU A 154 5.02 -5.65 -11.34
CA GLU A 154 5.40 -5.94 -12.74
C GLU A 154 5.06 -4.79 -13.70
N ILE A 155 3.92 -4.12 -13.54
CA ILE A 155 3.62 -2.91 -14.32
C ILE A 155 4.60 -1.78 -13.97
N THR A 156 5.00 -1.64 -12.70
CA THR A 156 6.03 -0.68 -12.28
C THR A 156 7.36 -0.94 -13.00
N ARG A 157 7.81 -2.19 -13.06
CA ARG A 157 9.02 -2.60 -13.80
C ARG A 157 8.90 -2.30 -15.29
N THR A 158 7.74 -2.59 -15.87
CA THR A 158 7.47 -2.30 -17.28
C THR A 158 7.53 -0.81 -17.59
N ILE A 159 6.95 0.04 -16.74
CA ILE A 159 7.01 1.49 -16.86
C ILE A 159 8.46 1.98 -16.72
N ALA A 160 9.20 1.47 -15.74
CA ALA A 160 10.62 1.80 -15.57
C ALA A 160 11.46 1.45 -16.82
N ARG A 161 11.26 0.26 -17.40
CA ARG A 161 11.92 -0.15 -18.65
C ARG A 161 11.61 0.78 -19.81
N LYS A 162 10.33 1.11 -20.01
CA LYS A 162 9.89 2.02 -21.09
C LYS A 162 10.49 3.41 -20.94
N PHE A 163 10.51 3.94 -19.72
CA PHE A 163 11.14 5.23 -19.44
C PHE A 163 12.64 5.18 -19.74
N ASN A 164 13.33 4.15 -19.25
CA ASN A 164 14.76 4.02 -19.43
C ASN A 164 15.17 3.85 -20.90
N GLN A 165 14.40 3.09 -21.69
CA GLN A 165 14.62 2.93 -23.12
C GLN A 165 14.48 4.26 -23.87
N ARG A 166 13.55 5.11 -23.45
CA ARG A 166 13.25 6.38 -24.14
C ARG A 166 14.18 7.52 -23.74
N TYR A 167 14.57 7.58 -22.47
CA TYR A 167 15.25 8.75 -21.89
C TYR A 167 16.63 8.42 -21.28
N GLY A 168 17.10 7.18 -21.38
CA GLY A 168 18.34 6.72 -20.76
C GLY A 168 18.13 6.15 -19.36
N GLN A 169 19.20 5.57 -18.79
CA GLN A 169 19.11 4.83 -17.53
C GLN A 169 18.82 5.76 -16.33
N VAL A 170 17.55 5.85 -15.93
CA VAL A 170 17.08 6.71 -14.82
C VAL A 170 16.57 5.89 -13.65
N PHE A 171 15.74 4.88 -13.90
CA PHE A 171 15.08 4.08 -12.88
C PHE A 171 15.72 2.71 -12.68
N ILE A 172 15.61 2.20 -11.45
CA ILE A 172 15.90 0.81 -11.11
C ILE A 172 14.61 0.00 -11.36
N GLU A 173 14.73 -1.22 -11.88
CA GLU A 173 13.60 -2.15 -11.95
C GLU A 173 13.42 -2.84 -10.59
N PRO A 174 12.39 -2.49 -9.79
CA PRO A 174 12.26 -3.04 -8.44
C PRO A 174 11.96 -4.54 -8.46
N GLU A 175 12.51 -5.28 -7.50
CA GLU A 175 12.20 -6.69 -7.27
C GLU A 175 11.06 -6.87 -6.26
N CYS A 176 10.28 -7.95 -6.38
CA CYS A 176 9.31 -8.30 -5.36
C CYS A 176 9.99 -8.99 -4.16
N LEU A 177 9.85 -8.45 -2.95
CA LEU A 177 10.09 -9.21 -1.72
C LEU A 177 8.79 -9.85 -1.28
N ILE A 178 8.59 -11.11 -1.68
CA ILE A 178 7.45 -11.90 -1.22
C ILE A 178 7.71 -12.24 0.25
N GLN A 179 6.96 -11.62 1.14
CA GLN A 179 7.03 -11.96 2.55
C GLN A 179 6.56 -13.41 2.73
N LYS A 180 7.31 -14.21 3.51
CA LYS A 180 6.84 -15.54 3.95
C LYS A 180 5.45 -15.36 4.53
N ALA A 181 4.51 -16.20 4.12
CA ALA A 181 3.10 -16.06 4.48
C ALA A 181 2.97 -15.83 5.99
N ALA A 182 2.69 -14.58 6.37
CA ALA A 182 2.20 -14.30 7.70
C ALA A 182 0.93 -15.13 7.90
N ALA A 183 0.66 -15.56 9.13
CA ALA A 183 -0.53 -16.32 9.45
C ALA A 183 -1.76 -15.63 8.81
N ARG A 184 -2.43 -16.32 7.89
CA ARG A 184 -3.63 -15.81 7.24
C ARG A 184 -4.71 -15.76 8.32
N ILE A 185 -4.87 -14.60 8.94
CA ILE A 185 -5.86 -14.43 10.01
C ILE A 185 -7.25 -14.39 9.38
N MET A 186 -8.11 -15.30 9.82
CA MET A 186 -9.48 -15.46 9.34
C MET A 186 -10.46 -14.63 10.17
N SER A 187 -11.65 -14.37 9.62
CA SER A 187 -12.71 -13.64 10.33
C SER A 187 -13.17 -14.43 11.56
N LEU A 188 -13.47 -13.73 12.66
CA LEU A 188 -14.01 -14.34 13.88
C LEU A 188 -15.41 -14.94 13.68
N THR A 189 -16.18 -14.36 12.77
CA THR A 189 -17.56 -14.78 12.48
C THR A 189 -17.67 -15.76 11.31
N ASP A 190 -16.62 -15.90 10.49
CA ASP A 190 -16.60 -16.79 9.32
C ASP A 190 -15.17 -17.23 9.01
N PRO A 191 -14.74 -18.43 9.46
CA PRO A 191 -13.35 -18.89 9.32
C PRO A 191 -12.97 -19.19 7.87
N THR A 192 -13.89 -19.17 6.91
CA THR A 192 -13.59 -19.36 5.48
C THR A 192 -13.15 -18.05 4.82
N LYS A 193 -13.46 -16.90 5.42
CA LYS A 193 -13.12 -15.58 4.92
C LYS A 193 -11.91 -14.99 5.63
N LYS A 194 -11.04 -14.30 4.88
CA LYS A 194 -9.94 -13.52 5.47
C LYS A 194 -10.52 -12.44 6.39
N MET A 195 -9.89 -12.19 7.54
CA MET A 195 -10.29 -11.10 8.42
C MET A 195 -10.34 -9.78 7.64
N SER A 196 -11.48 -9.10 7.73
CA SER A 196 -11.72 -7.84 7.07
C SER A 196 -12.64 -6.98 7.93
N LYS A 197 -12.73 -5.69 7.60
CA LYS A 197 -13.55 -4.70 8.31
C LYS A 197 -15.03 -4.77 7.89
N SER A 198 -15.53 -5.96 7.57
CA SER A 198 -16.89 -6.18 7.06
C SER A 198 -17.96 -5.97 8.14
N SER A 199 -17.71 -6.41 9.38
CA SER A 199 -18.56 -6.12 10.54
C SER A 199 -17.69 -5.91 11.80
N PRO A 200 -18.13 -5.14 12.81
CA PRO A 200 -17.36 -4.92 14.02
C PRO A 200 -16.97 -6.21 14.78
N GLN A 201 -17.78 -7.25 14.68
CA GLN A 201 -17.56 -8.56 15.29
C GLN A 201 -16.66 -9.46 14.45
N SER A 202 -16.40 -9.15 13.17
CA SER A 202 -15.59 -10.01 12.29
C SER A 202 -14.07 -9.84 12.49
N TYR A 203 -13.64 -8.88 13.30
CA TYR A 203 -12.21 -8.56 13.50
C TYR A 203 -11.88 -8.04 14.91
N LEU A 204 -10.63 -8.24 15.30
CA LEU A 204 -10.00 -7.59 16.46
C LEU A 204 -9.19 -6.39 15.99
N SER A 205 -9.55 -5.19 16.45
CA SER A 205 -8.70 -4.01 16.28
C SER A 205 -7.51 -4.10 17.23
N ILE A 206 -6.36 -3.58 16.82
CA ILE A 206 -5.20 -3.48 17.72
C ILE A 206 -5.42 -2.47 18.86
N THR A 207 -6.46 -1.64 18.77
CA THR A 207 -6.86 -0.67 19.78
C THR A 207 -8.09 -1.10 20.57
N ASP A 208 -8.60 -2.33 20.37
CA ASP A 208 -9.71 -2.84 21.17
C ASP A 208 -9.27 -3.00 22.63
N SER A 209 -10.16 -2.68 23.58
CA SER A 209 -9.88 -2.90 24.99
C SER A 209 -9.78 -4.41 25.31
N PRO A 210 -9.05 -4.81 26.35
CA PRO A 210 -8.99 -6.22 26.76
C PRO A 210 -10.37 -6.85 27.00
N SER A 211 -11.34 -6.08 27.51
CA SER A 211 -12.71 -6.55 27.71
C SER A 211 -13.42 -6.85 26.38
N LEU A 212 -13.30 -5.96 25.40
CA LEU A 212 -13.91 -6.13 24.08
C LEU A 212 -13.24 -7.25 23.29
N ILE A 213 -11.93 -7.44 23.44
CA ILE A 213 -11.21 -8.57 22.84
C ILE A 213 -11.72 -9.90 23.39
N LYS A 214 -12.03 -9.97 24.70
CA LYS A 214 -12.55 -11.19 25.34
C LYS A 214 -14.00 -11.50 24.96
N GLU A 215 -14.79 -10.46 24.70
CA GLU A 215 -16.18 -10.59 24.27
C GLU A 215 -16.31 -11.12 22.84
N LYS A 216 -15.42 -10.66 21.95
CA LYS A 216 -15.37 -11.06 20.53
C LYS A 216 -14.77 -12.45 20.33
#